data_AF-A0A7C7KWU5-F1
#
_entry.id   AF-A0A7C7KWU5-F1
#
_cell.length_a   1.000
_cell.length_b   1.000
_cell.length_c   1.000
_cell.angle_alpha   90.00
_cell.angle_beta   90.00
_cell.angle_gamma   90.00
#
_symmetry.space_group_name_H-M   'P 1'
#
loop_
_entity.id
_entity.type
_entity.pdbx_description
1 polymer ?
#
loop_
_entity_poly.entity_id
_entity_poly.type
_entity_poly.pdbx_seq_one_letter_code
_entity_poly.pdbx_strand_id
1 'polypeptide(L)'
;FLEAGHILGSAIVELTVRVNGAECKVVYTGDLGRRNKVVLRDPEVVNDCDVLILESTYGDRIHEETTVRKDILLDVIERTRERGGKVIIPSFAIERAQELLYILNDLVESGAMRPLPVFVDSPMAVEALRVFERHVELYDKEATARVQQGDQPFSFAGLHLIATVEESKRLNTFDEPCVIIAGSGMCTGGRIKHHLKHNIEDPRSTILFVGYQARGTLGRQIADGAKRVRIFGEHYQVRAEVTCMHGFSGHADQNELLWWTSEFDDAPMQVFLVHGESDALNALCAKLQERRWRCSIPSLADIWQMHYEV
;
A
#
# COMPACT_ATOMS: atom_id res chain seq x y z
N PHE A 1 -5.05 21.74 4.30
CA PHE A 1 -4.61 20.33 4.16
C PHE A 1 -5.44 19.52 5.12
N LEU A 2 -5.97 18.40 4.65
CA LEU A 2 -6.74 17.44 5.44
C LEU A 2 -6.06 16.07 5.33
N GLU A 3 -6.27 15.18 6.30
CA GLU A 3 -5.71 13.82 6.24
C GLU A 3 -6.21 13.05 5.02
N ALA A 4 -5.30 12.45 4.24
CA ALA A 4 -5.67 11.58 3.14
C ALA A 4 -5.71 10.09 3.53
N GLY A 5 -5.11 9.68 4.64
CA GLY A 5 -5.12 8.28 5.10
C GLY A 5 -4.39 7.28 4.19
N HIS A 6 -3.62 7.76 3.21
CA HIS A 6 -2.93 6.92 2.23
C HIS A 6 -1.58 6.40 2.76
N ILE A 7 -0.72 7.32 3.19
CA ILE A 7 0.55 7.04 3.88
C ILE A 7 0.71 8.01 5.05
N LEU A 8 1.67 7.77 5.94
CA LEU A 8 1.94 8.68 7.05
C LEU A 8 2.23 10.11 6.54
N GLY A 9 1.38 11.07 6.92
CA GLY A 9 1.49 12.47 6.49
C GLY A 9 0.95 12.77 5.09
N SER A 10 0.24 11.83 4.45
CA SER A 10 -0.49 12.10 3.20
C SER A 10 -1.61 13.11 3.43
N ALA A 11 -1.83 14.01 2.47
CA ALA A 11 -2.81 15.07 2.64
C ALA A 11 -3.65 15.35 1.39
N ILE A 12 -4.93 15.59 1.62
CA ILE A 12 -5.85 16.22 0.68
C ILE A 12 -5.58 17.73 0.71
N VAL A 13 -5.52 18.33 -0.47
CA VAL A 13 -5.26 19.77 -0.62
C VAL A 13 -6.57 20.48 -0.95
N GLU A 14 -7.04 21.32 -0.03
CA GLU A 14 -8.09 22.30 -0.29
C GLU A 14 -7.46 23.65 -0.62
N LEU A 15 -7.84 24.22 -1.76
CA LEU A 15 -7.35 25.49 -2.27
C LEU A 15 -8.52 26.44 -2.49
N THR A 16 -8.51 27.57 -1.79
CA THR A 16 -9.43 28.67 -2.05
C THR A 16 -8.75 29.68 -2.97
N VAL A 17 -9.26 29.83 -4.18
CA VAL A 17 -8.76 30.74 -5.20
C VAL A 17 -9.72 31.91 -5.34
N ARG A 18 -9.20 33.14 -5.26
CA ARG A 18 -10.00 34.36 -5.47
C ARG A 18 -9.63 35.00 -6.80
N VAL A 19 -10.61 35.17 -7.67
CA VAL A 19 -10.44 35.81 -8.99
C VAL A 19 -11.56 36.82 -9.20
N ASN A 20 -11.22 38.08 -9.45
CA ASN A 20 -12.17 39.16 -9.75
C ASN A 20 -13.31 39.32 -8.72
N GLY A 21 -13.07 38.98 -7.45
CA GLY A 21 -14.06 39.06 -6.37
C GLY A 21 -14.92 37.80 -6.18
N ALA A 22 -14.86 36.84 -7.10
CA ALA A 22 -15.42 35.51 -6.90
C ALA A 22 -14.43 34.62 -6.14
N GLU A 23 -14.95 33.68 -5.36
CA GLU A 23 -14.19 32.65 -4.65
C GLU A 23 -14.51 31.29 -5.26
N CYS A 24 -13.48 30.47 -5.48
CA CYS A 24 -13.56 29.13 -6.04
C CYS A 24 -12.77 28.18 -5.14
N LYS A 25 -13.40 27.13 -4.66
CA LYS A 25 -12.79 26.07 -3.85
C LYS A 25 -12.44 24.88 -4.72
N VAL A 26 -11.15 24.59 -4.82
CA VAL A 26 -10.60 23.43 -5.53
C VAL A 26 -10.08 22.42 -4.51
N VAL A 27 -10.47 21.17 -4.67
CA VAL A 27 -10.02 20.07 -3.81
C VAL A 27 -9.27 19.06 -4.66
N TYR A 28 -8.03 18.76 -4.26
CA TYR A 28 -7.22 17.72 -4.88
C TYR A 28 -6.91 16.64 -3.85
N THR A 29 -7.32 15.40 -4.14
CA THR A 29 -7.16 14.29 -3.18
C THR A 29 -5.72 13.84 -3.01
N GLY A 30 -4.88 14.01 -4.04
CA GLY A 30 -3.69 13.16 -4.16
C GLY A 30 -4.12 11.69 -4.20
N ASP A 31 -3.33 10.80 -3.60
CA ASP A 31 -3.74 9.42 -3.35
C ASP A 31 -4.62 9.38 -2.10
N LEU A 32 -5.85 8.88 -2.25
CA LEU A 32 -6.82 8.80 -1.17
C LEU A 32 -6.75 7.43 -0.50
N GLY A 33 -6.62 7.45 0.82
CA GLY A 33 -6.53 6.29 1.67
C GLY A 33 -7.81 5.52 1.84
N ARG A 34 -7.65 4.32 2.40
CA ARG A 34 -8.75 3.49 2.87
C ARG A 34 -9.13 3.87 4.29
N ARG A 35 -10.37 3.57 4.69
CA ARG A 35 -10.77 3.63 6.10
C ARG A 35 -10.33 2.38 6.86
N ASN A 36 -10.22 2.51 8.18
CA ASN A 36 -9.88 1.46 9.14
C ASN A 36 -8.57 0.74 8.79
N LYS A 37 -7.58 1.49 8.29
CA LYS A 37 -6.22 0.98 8.17
C LYS A 37 -5.64 0.81 9.56
N VAL A 38 -4.66 -0.08 9.69
CA VAL A 38 -3.87 -0.13 10.93
C VAL A 38 -2.96 1.09 10.98
N VAL A 39 -2.84 1.69 12.16
CA VAL A 39 -1.95 2.82 12.48
C VAL A 39 -2.38 4.16 11.91
N LEU A 40 -2.77 4.23 10.64
CA LEU A 40 -3.08 5.49 9.97
C LEU A 40 -4.53 5.91 10.22
N ARG A 41 -4.72 7.23 10.36
CA ARG A 41 -6.04 7.84 10.40
C ARG A 41 -6.81 7.60 9.11
N ASP A 42 -8.12 7.53 9.24
CA ASP A 42 -9.02 7.55 8.11
C ASP A 42 -8.89 8.87 7.33
N PRO A 43 -9.11 8.84 5.99
CA PRO A 43 -9.22 10.06 5.22
C PRO A 43 -10.28 10.98 5.81
N GLU A 44 -9.93 12.26 5.98
CA GLU A 44 -10.89 13.30 6.33
C GLU A 44 -11.86 13.53 5.17
N VAL A 45 -13.12 13.81 5.51
CA VAL A 45 -14.18 14.07 4.53
C VAL A 45 -14.22 15.55 4.18
N VAL A 46 -14.65 15.85 2.95
CA VAL A 46 -14.86 17.21 2.46
C VAL A 46 -16.33 17.34 2.10
N ASN A 47 -16.98 18.40 2.59
CA ASN A 47 -18.42 18.58 2.43
C ASN A 47 -18.77 19.43 1.19
N ASP A 48 -17.87 20.29 0.73
CA ASP A 48 -18.12 21.17 -0.41
C ASP A 48 -16.85 21.46 -1.22
N CYS A 49 -17.02 21.61 -2.54
CA CYS A 49 -16.04 22.24 -3.42
C CYS A 49 -16.70 22.60 -4.75
N ASP A 50 -16.12 23.55 -5.48
CA ASP A 50 -16.54 23.82 -6.84
C ASP A 50 -15.88 22.87 -7.84
N VAL A 51 -14.60 22.55 -7.60
CA VAL A 51 -13.81 21.67 -8.46
C VAL A 51 -13.17 20.57 -7.64
N LEU A 52 -13.44 19.33 -8.02
CA LEU A 52 -12.79 18.16 -7.43
C LEU A 52 -11.81 17.54 -8.43
N ILE A 53 -10.57 17.33 -8.01
CA ILE A 53 -9.57 16.52 -8.71
C ILE A 53 -9.37 15.25 -7.87
N LEU A 54 -9.83 14.11 -8.38
CA LEU A 54 -9.96 12.86 -7.64
C LEU A 54 -9.10 11.75 -8.28
N GLU A 55 -8.35 11.00 -7.46
CA GLU A 55 -7.63 9.82 -7.94
C GLU A 55 -8.58 8.70 -8.40
N SER A 56 -8.07 7.73 -9.15
CA SER A 56 -8.89 6.67 -9.74
C SER A 56 -8.14 5.34 -9.82
N THR A 57 -7.20 5.09 -8.91
CA THR A 57 -6.30 3.93 -8.99
C THR A 57 -7.08 2.61 -9.04
N TYR A 58 -8.15 2.51 -8.26
CA TYR A 58 -9.06 1.36 -8.23
C TYR A 58 -10.51 1.72 -8.60
N GLY A 59 -10.68 2.69 -9.50
CA GLY A 59 -11.98 3.15 -9.96
C GLY A 59 -12.86 2.06 -10.62
N ASP A 60 -12.30 0.90 -10.98
CA ASP A 60 -12.97 -0.26 -11.58
C ASP A 60 -13.11 -1.48 -10.64
N ARG A 61 -12.64 -1.38 -9.38
CA ARG A 61 -12.45 -2.55 -8.51
C ARG A 61 -12.96 -2.31 -7.10
N ILE A 62 -13.23 -3.41 -6.41
CA ILE A 62 -13.58 -3.46 -4.99
C ILE A 62 -12.54 -4.34 -4.31
N HIS A 63 -12.00 -3.90 -3.17
CA HIS A 63 -11.04 -4.67 -2.39
C HIS A 63 -11.73 -5.81 -1.66
N GLU A 64 -11.00 -6.91 -1.46
CA GLU A 64 -11.40 -7.97 -0.53
C GLU A 64 -11.38 -7.47 0.92
N GLU A 65 -12.22 -8.06 1.78
CA GLU A 65 -12.37 -7.63 3.18
C GLU A 65 -11.06 -7.71 3.97
N THR A 66 -10.84 -6.69 4.82
CA THR A 66 -9.64 -6.50 5.66
C THR A 66 -9.45 -7.58 6.74
N THR A 67 -10.54 -8.16 7.23
CA THR A 67 -10.56 -9.11 8.35
C THR A 67 -9.74 -10.37 8.09
N VAL A 68 -9.59 -10.77 6.82
CA VAL A 68 -8.91 -12.01 6.44
C VAL A 68 -7.38 -11.84 6.34
N ARG A 69 -6.83 -10.61 6.41
CA ARG A 69 -5.39 -10.34 6.18
C ARG A 69 -4.48 -11.01 7.21
N LYS A 70 -4.84 -10.90 8.50
CA LYS A 70 -4.03 -11.46 9.60
C LYS A 70 -3.96 -12.98 9.47
N ASP A 71 -5.10 -13.60 9.19
CA ASP A 71 -5.23 -15.05 9.07
C ASP A 71 -4.48 -15.58 7.84
N ILE A 72 -4.56 -14.90 6.68
CA ILE A 72 -3.80 -15.27 5.48
C ILE A 72 -2.30 -15.14 5.73
N LEU A 73 -1.85 -14.04 6.34
CA LEU A 73 -0.43 -13.84 6.64
C LEU A 73 0.09 -14.92 7.59
N LEU A 74 -0.68 -15.21 8.65
CA LEU A 74 -0.36 -16.26 9.62
C LEU A 74 -0.28 -17.64 8.95
N ASP A 75 -1.30 -18.02 8.18
CA ASP A 75 -1.35 -19.28 7.44
C ASP A 75 -0.12 -19.45 6.54
N VAL A 76 0.17 -18.45 5.71
CA VAL A 76 1.33 -18.46 4.80
C VAL A 76 2.64 -18.64 5.55
N ILE A 77 2.83 -17.92 6.67
CA ILE A 77 4.05 -18.03 7.46
C ILE A 77 4.17 -19.42 8.10
N GLU A 78 3.10 -19.90 8.72
CA GLU A 78 3.10 -21.17 9.46
C GLU A 78 3.33 -22.36 8.53
N ARG A 79 2.59 -22.47 7.42
CA ARG A 79 2.79 -23.57 6.46
C ARG A 79 4.13 -23.51 5.74
N THR A 80 4.71 -22.31 5.58
CA THR A 80 6.08 -22.15 5.06
C THR A 80 7.13 -22.58 6.08
N ARG A 81 6.89 -22.27 7.35
CA ARG A 81 7.74 -22.69 8.46
C ARG A 81 7.73 -24.21 8.63
N GLU A 82 6.57 -24.85 8.56
CA GLU A 82 6.42 -26.30 8.73
C GLU A 82 7.21 -27.13 7.71
N ARG A 83 7.32 -26.64 6.47
CA ARG A 83 8.15 -27.26 5.42
C ARG A 83 9.61 -26.79 5.41
N GLY A 84 10.01 -25.98 6.40
CA GLY A 84 11.40 -25.58 6.61
C GLY A 84 11.92 -24.55 5.61
N GLY A 85 11.05 -23.71 5.03
CA GLY A 85 11.45 -22.70 4.03
C GLY A 85 11.31 -21.26 4.51
N LYS A 86 11.53 -20.32 3.59
CA LYS A 86 11.48 -18.87 3.86
C LYS A 86 10.27 -18.23 3.20
N VAL A 87 9.67 -17.25 3.88
CA VAL A 87 8.67 -16.36 3.26
C VAL A 87 9.39 -15.11 2.76
N ILE A 88 9.42 -14.92 1.45
CA ILE A 88 10.00 -13.75 0.81
C ILE A 88 8.87 -12.79 0.45
N ILE A 89 8.88 -11.60 1.03
CA ILE A 89 7.85 -10.58 0.86
C ILE A 89 8.46 -9.36 0.14
N PRO A 90 8.26 -9.24 -1.18
CA PRO A 90 8.47 -7.99 -1.90
C PRO A 90 7.57 -6.90 -1.31
N SER A 91 8.15 -5.84 -0.76
CA SER A 91 7.38 -4.74 -0.17
C SER A 91 7.93 -3.37 -0.56
N PHE A 92 7.04 -2.38 -0.64
CA PHE A 92 7.46 -0.98 -0.72
C PHE A 92 8.04 -0.55 0.63
N ALA A 93 9.08 0.27 0.58
CA ALA A 93 9.82 0.63 1.78
C ALA A 93 9.01 1.52 2.75
N ILE A 94 8.04 2.26 2.23
CA ILE A 94 7.21 3.20 2.97
C ILE A 94 5.78 2.65 3.01
N GLU A 95 5.14 2.76 4.17
CA GLU A 95 3.79 2.31 4.51
C GLU A 95 3.63 0.78 4.54
N ARG A 96 3.78 0.08 3.40
CA ARG A 96 3.48 -1.36 3.33
C ARG A 96 4.33 -2.22 4.28
N ALA A 97 5.62 -1.91 4.38
CA ALA A 97 6.50 -2.60 5.30
C ALA A 97 6.07 -2.37 6.76
N GLN A 98 5.66 -1.15 7.11
CA GLN A 98 5.24 -0.79 8.47
C GLN A 98 3.89 -1.43 8.82
N GLU A 99 2.92 -1.48 7.91
CA GLU A 99 1.66 -2.21 8.12
C GLU A 99 1.90 -3.70 8.36
N LEU A 100 2.79 -4.34 7.59
CA LEU A 100 3.17 -5.73 7.84
C LEU A 100 3.83 -5.92 9.19
N LEU A 101 4.74 -5.04 9.58
CA LEU A 101 5.40 -5.10 10.89
C LEU A 101 4.39 -4.95 12.03
N TYR A 102 3.42 -4.05 11.89
CA TYR A 102 2.34 -3.87 12.86
C TYR A 102 1.51 -5.14 13.03
N ILE A 103 1.11 -5.78 11.92
CA ILE A 103 0.34 -7.02 11.95
C ILE A 103 1.17 -8.17 12.55
N LEU A 104 2.44 -8.28 12.20
CA LEU A 104 3.33 -9.29 12.76
C LEU A 104 3.56 -9.08 14.26
N ASN A 105 3.67 -7.82 14.71
CA ASN A 105 3.75 -7.47 16.12
C ASN A 105 2.53 -8.01 16.88
N ASP A 106 1.34 -7.70 16.38
CA ASP A 106 0.07 -8.15 16.96
C ASP A 106 -0.06 -9.68 17.01
N LEU A 107 0.36 -10.37 15.95
CA LEU A 107 0.36 -11.84 15.90
C LEU A 107 1.34 -12.47 16.91
N VAL A 108 2.51 -11.85 17.12
CA VAL A 108 3.50 -12.35 18.09
C VAL A 108 3.07 -12.06 19.53
N GLU A 109 2.63 -10.84 19.82
CA GLU A 109 2.25 -10.40 21.17
C GLU A 109 0.98 -11.11 21.69
N SER A 110 0.01 -11.36 20.81
CA SER A 110 -1.19 -12.14 21.14
C SER A 110 -0.90 -13.63 21.35
N GLY A 111 0.29 -14.10 20.97
CA GLY A 111 0.67 -15.53 21.00
C GLY A 111 0.07 -16.36 19.86
N ALA A 112 -0.61 -15.73 18.89
CA ALA A 112 -1.15 -16.41 17.71
C ALA A 112 -0.04 -16.97 16.80
N MET A 113 1.10 -16.29 16.73
CA MET A 113 2.29 -16.72 16.00
C MET A 113 3.46 -16.93 16.96
N ARG A 114 4.08 -18.12 16.93
CA ARG A 114 5.34 -18.34 17.66
C ARG A 114 6.46 -17.50 17.01
N PRO A 115 7.27 -16.77 17.79
CA PRO A 115 8.37 -15.96 17.26
C PRO A 115 9.25 -16.74 16.28
N LEU A 116 9.59 -16.11 15.17
CA LEU A 116 10.59 -16.58 14.20
C LEU A 116 11.41 -15.39 13.69
N PRO A 117 12.60 -15.61 13.11
CA PRO A 117 13.37 -14.53 12.53
C PRO A 117 12.59 -13.81 11.42
N VAL A 118 12.39 -12.50 11.57
CA VAL A 118 11.80 -11.60 10.58
C VAL A 118 12.84 -10.54 10.22
N PHE A 119 13.31 -10.53 8.98
CA PHE A 119 14.32 -9.61 8.50
C PHE A 119 13.69 -8.52 7.62
N VAL A 120 13.90 -7.25 7.99
CA VAL A 120 13.59 -6.09 7.14
C VAL A 120 14.85 -5.68 6.40
N ASP A 121 14.99 -6.16 5.16
CA ASP A 121 16.15 -5.92 4.31
C ASP A 121 15.93 -4.76 3.34
N SER A 122 15.78 -3.56 3.92
CA SER A 122 15.60 -2.32 3.18
C SER A 122 16.04 -1.14 4.05
N PRO A 123 17.17 -0.48 3.75
CA PRO A 123 17.61 0.70 4.51
C PRO A 123 16.55 1.79 4.54
N MET A 124 15.84 1.96 3.42
CA MET A 124 14.73 2.91 3.33
C MET A 124 13.56 2.53 4.25
N ALA A 125 13.24 1.23 4.40
CA ALA A 125 12.18 0.81 5.32
C ALA A 125 12.57 1.00 6.79
N VAL A 126 13.85 0.79 7.10
CA VAL A 126 14.41 1.08 8.43
C VAL A 126 14.34 2.58 8.75
N GLU A 127 14.72 3.45 7.81
CA GLU A 127 14.58 4.90 8.03
C GLU A 127 13.11 5.33 8.09
N ALA A 128 12.24 4.77 7.25
CA ALA A 128 10.80 5.05 7.32
C ALA A 128 10.19 4.62 8.65
N LEU A 129 10.63 3.49 9.23
CA LEU A 129 10.20 3.07 10.56
C LEU A 129 10.54 4.11 11.64
N ARG A 130 11.73 4.73 11.57
CA ARG A 130 12.11 5.82 12.48
C ARG A 130 11.22 7.06 12.33
N VAL A 131 10.70 7.32 11.13
CA VAL A 131 9.74 8.41 10.92
C VAL A 131 8.42 8.08 11.61
N PHE A 132 7.91 6.85 11.46
CA PHE A 132 6.74 6.37 12.18
C PHE A 132 6.92 6.54 13.70
N GLU A 133 8.02 6.02 14.27
CA GLU A 133 8.31 6.13 15.71
C GLU A 133 8.39 7.57 16.23
N ARG A 134 8.76 8.55 15.39
CA ARG A 134 8.85 9.97 15.76
C ARG A 134 7.53 10.73 15.63
N HIS A 135 6.60 10.23 14.83
CA HIS A 135 5.39 10.95 14.43
C HIS A 135 4.11 10.22 14.88
N VAL A 136 4.07 9.83 16.16
CA VAL A 136 2.90 9.18 16.79
C VAL A 136 1.67 10.08 16.76
N GLU A 137 1.84 11.41 16.72
CA GLU A 137 0.77 12.38 16.56
C GLU A 137 0.03 12.30 15.22
N LEU A 138 0.49 11.47 14.27
CA LEU A 138 -0.19 11.20 13.00
C LEU A 138 -0.92 9.85 13.00
N TYR A 139 -0.85 9.09 14.09
CA TYR A 139 -1.53 7.80 14.20
C TYR A 139 -3.03 7.97 14.43
N ASP A 140 -3.78 6.91 14.14
CA ASP A 140 -5.16 6.74 14.58
C ASP A 140 -5.26 6.67 16.11
N LYS A 141 -6.49 6.71 16.62
CA LYS A 141 -6.75 6.73 18.06
C LYS A 141 -6.32 5.43 18.76
N GLU A 142 -6.47 4.28 18.11
CA GLU A 142 -6.16 2.96 18.69
C GLU A 142 -4.65 2.76 18.81
N ALA A 143 -3.91 2.99 17.72
CA ALA A 143 -2.46 2.91 17.69
C ALA A 143 -1.80 3.96 18.61
N THR A 144 -2.36 5.18 18.67
CA THR A 144 -1.90 6.20 19.64
C THR A 144 -2.07 5.71 21.08
N ALA A 145 -3.24 5.12 21.41
CA ALA A 145 -3.51 4.61 22.75
C ALA A 145 -2.58 3.46 23.15
N ARG A 146 -2.27 2.55 22.21
CA ARG A 146 -1.27 1.47 22.43
C ARG A 146 0.09 2.04 22.82
N VAL A 147 0.61 2.99 22.03
CA VAL A 147 1.90 3.63 22.32
C VAL A 147 1.90 4.34 23.68
N GLN A 148 0.81 5.05 24.01
CA GLN A 148 0.67 5.73 25.31
C GLN A 148 0.65 4.77 26.51
N GLN A 149 0.24 3.52 26.30
CA GLN A 149 0.27 2.46 27.32
C GLN A 149 1.65 1.79 27.45
N GLY A 150 2.65 2.23 26.66
CA GLY A 150 4.01 1.70 26.66
C GLY A 150 4.25 0.58 25.65
N ASP A 151 3.30 0.30 24.77
CA ASP A 151 3.46 -0.67 23.69
C ASP A 151 4.42 -0.15 22.60
N GLN A 152 5.12 -1.07 21.94
CA GLN A 152 6.03 -0.79 20.82
C GLN A 152 5.52 -1.46 19.54
N PRO A 153 4.57 -0.84 18.81
CA PRO A 153 3.77 -1.49 17.77
C PRO A 153 4.54 -1.98 16.52
N PHE A 154 5.85 -1.78 16.47
CA PHE A 154 6.71 -2.23 15.38
C PHE A 154 7.94 -2.98 15.90
N SER A 155 7.89 -3.50 17.13
CA SER A 155 9.01 -4.15 17.81
C SER A 155 8.55 -5.42 18.51
N PHE A 156 8.87 -6.56 17.92
CA PHE A 156 8.51 -7.87 18.45
C PHE A 156 9.70 -8.83 18.48
N ALA A 157 9.56 -9.90 19.27
CA ALA A 157 10.59 -10.94 19.36
C ALA A 157 10.86 -11.58 17.99
N GLY A 158 12.12 -11.53 17.56
CA GLY A 158 12.57 -12.06 16.27
C GLY A 158 12.68 -11.03 15.14
N LEU A 159 12.34 -9.76 15.37
CA LEU A 159 12.55 -8.70 14.38
C LEU A 159 14.03 -8.32 14.27
N HIS A 160 14.53 -8.25 13.04
CA HIS A 160 15.89 -7.86 12.69
C HIS A 160 15.87 -6.81 11.56
N LEU A 161 16.38 -5.62 11.84
CA LEU A 161 16.47 -4.52 10.87
C LEU A 161 17.84 -4.54 10.18
N ILE A 162 17.85 -4.67 8.85
CA ILE A 162 19.08 -4.88 8.07
C ILE A 162 19.44 -3.62 7.27
N ALA A 163 20.44 -2.89 7.74
CA ALA A 163 20.88 -1.65 7.12
C ALA A 163 22.00 -1.88 6.10
N THR A 164 22.93 -2.81 6.37
CA THR A 164 24.16 -2.93 5.56
C THR A 164 24.04 -3.97 4.44
N VAL A 165 24.88 -3.80 3.42
CA VAL A 165 24.97 -4.76 2.30
C VAL A 165 25.57 -6.09 2.76
N GLU A 166 26.49 -6.06 3.74
CA GLU A 166 27.14 -7.27 4.24
C GLU A 166 26.16 -8.15 5.02
N GLU A 167 25.32 -7.55 5.87
CA GLU A 167 24.23 -8.26 6.57
C GLU A 167 23.22 -8.83 5.57
N SER A 168 22.79 -8.03 4.58
CA SER A 168 21.90 -8.50 3.50
C SER A 168 22.49 -9.72 2.77
N LYS A 169 23.80 -9.71 2.49
CA LYS A 169 24.48 -10.84 1.85
C LYS A 169 24.46 -12.10 2.71
N ARG A 170 24.60 -11.99 4.04
CA ARG A 170 24.55 -13.13 4.97
C ARG A 170 23.18 -13.82 4.99
N LEU A 171 22.10 -13.10 4.72
CA LEU A 171 20.75 -13.68 4.64
C LEU A 171 20.60 -14.68 3.49
N ASN A 172 21.40 -14.56 2.42
CA ASN A 172 21.34 -15.49 1.29
C ASN A 172 21.75 -16.92 1.69
N THR A 173 22.55 -17.07 2.75
CA THR A 173 23.03 -18.36 3.28
C THR A 173 22.42 -18.68 4.65
N PHE A 174 21.36 -17.98 5.06
CA PHE A 174 20.64 -18.29 6.28
C PHE A 174 19.75 -19.52 6.05
N ASP A 175 19.92 -20.61 6.81
CA ASP A 175 19.30 -21.89 6.47
C ASP A 175 18.07 -22.25 7.34
N GLU A 176 17.72 -21.40 8.31
CA GLU A 176 16.53 -21.58 9.14
C GLU A 176 15.28 -20.92 8.53
N PRO A 177 14.07 -21.39 8.88
CA PRO A 177 12.84 -20.73 8.47
C PRO A 177 12.76 -19.30 8.96
N CYS A 178 12.49 -18.37 8.05
CA CYS A 178 12.38 -16.95 8.36
C CYS A 178 11.45 -16.21 7.41
N VAL A 179 11.08 -14.98 7.78
CA VAL A 179 10.43 -14.02 6.89
C VAL A 179 11.46 -12.99 6.46
N ILE A 180 11.51 -12.66 5.17
CA ILE A 180 12.35 -11.59 4.63
C ILE A 180 11.48 -10.59 3.88
N ILE A 181 11.38 -9.38 4.43
CA ILE A 181 10.69 -8.24 3.81
C ILE A 181 11.75 -7.37 3.13
N ALA A 182 11.69 -7.23 1.81
CA ALA A 182 12.70 -6.47 1.07
C ALA A 182 12.11 -5.68 -0.10
N GLY A 183 12.74 -4.53 -0.39
CA GLY A 183 12.40 -3.69 -1.53
C GLY A 183 13.12 -4.11 -2.82
N SER A 184 12.55 -3.85 -4.01
CA SER A 184 11.31 -3.10 -4.29
C SER A 184 10.04 -3.97 -4.32
N GLY A 185 8.88 -3.42 -3.96
CA GLY A 185 7.59 -4.14 -3.90
C GLY A 185 7.09 -4.81 -5.18
N MET A 186 7.58 -4.38 -6.35
CA MET A 186 7.25 -5.00 -7.66
C MET A 186 8.39 -5.80 -8.30
N CYS A 187 9.45 -6.07 -7.53
CA CYS A 187 10.63 -6.83 -7.98
C CYS A 187 11.36 -6.23 -9.19
N THR A 188 11.23 -4.93 -9.45
CA THR A 188 11.90 -4.23 -10.55
C THR A 188 13.39 -4.00 -10.26
N GLY A 189 13.75 -3.83 -8.99
CA GLY A 189 15.13 -3.64 -8.53
C GLY A 189 15.30 -3.94 -7.04
N GLY A 190 16.42 -3.50 -6.47
CA GLY A 190 16.67 -3.60 -5.03
C GLY A 190 17.07 -4.98 -4.53
N ARG A 191 17.15 -5.10 -3.20
CA ARG A 191 17.62 -6.31 -2.49
C ARG A 191 16.70 -7.51 -2.70
N ILE A 192 15.42 -7.29 -2.96
CA ILE A 192 14.45 -8.37 -3.23
C ILE A 192 14.87 -9.26 -4.40
N LYS A 193 15.55 -8.74 -5.43
CA LYS A 193 16.01 -9.57 -6.55
C LYS A 193 17.09 -10.56 -6.14
N HIS A 194 17.91 -10.21 -5.15
CA HIS A 194 18.87 -11.15 -4.56
C HIS A 194 18.14 -12.23 -3.77
N HIS A 195 17.14 -11.87 -2.96
CA HIS A 195 16.33 -12.86 -2.24
C HIS A 195 15.57 -13.79 -3.19
N LEU A 196 14.98 -13.26 -4.27
CA LEU A 196 14.34 -14.09 -5.28
C LEU A 196 15.34 -15.04 -5.94
N LYS A 197 16.53 -14.56 -6.35
CA LYS A 197 17.56 -15.40 -6.95
C LYS A 197 17.90 -16.64 -6.10
N HIS A 198 17.96 -16.49 -4.77
CA HIS A 198 18.36 -17.59 -3.88
C HIS A 198 17.19 -18.49 -3.44
N ASN A 199 15.94 -18.04 -3.54
CA ASN A 199 14.80 -18.75 -2.95
C ASN A 199 13.73 -19.19 -3.96
N ILE A 200 13.68 -18.62 -5.17
CA ILE A 200 12.59 -18.89 -6.13
C ILE A 200 12.57 -20.33 -6.67
N GLU A 201 13.72 -21.02 -6.63
CA GLU A 201 13.86 -22.43 -7.02
C GLU A 201 13.71 -23.41 -5.84
N ASP A 202 13.59 -22.92 -4.61
CA ASP A 202 13.37 -23.77 -3.44
C ASP A 202 11.86 -24.02 -3.23
N PRO A 203 11.36 -25.26 -3.43
CA PRO A 203 9.94 -25.57 -3.26
C PRO A 203 9.46 -25.44 -1.80
N ARG A 204 10.37 -25.31 -0.84
CA ARG A 204 10.01 -25.04 0.57
C ARG A 204 9.70 -23.55 0.78
N SER A 205 10.15 -22.64 -0.07
CA SER A 205 9.94 -21.20 0.12
C SER A 205 8.60 -20.73 -0.44
N THR A 206 8.06 -19.65 0.11
CA THR A 206 6.94 -18.89 -0.48
C THR A 206 7.41 -17.51 -0.90
N ILE A 207 7.00 -17.08 -2.10
CA ILE A 207 7.00 -15.67 -2.51
C ILE A 207 5.60 -15.12 -2.24
N LEU A 208 5.48 -14.22 -1.26
CA LEU A 208 4.22 -13.62 -0.85
C LEU A 208 4.14 -12.17 -1.36
N PHE A 209 3.28 -11.92 -2.34
CA PHE A 209 2.99 -10.57 -2.81
C PHE A 209 1.89 -9.93 -1.97
N VAL A 210 2.16 -8.76 -1.40
CA VAL A 210 1.26 -8.01 -0.51
C VAL A 210 0.78 -6.70 -1.13
N GLY A 211 0.77 -6.60 -2.45
CA GLY A 211 0.47 -5.36 -3.14
C GLY A 211 0.40 -5.54 -4.65
N TYR A 212 -0.16 -4.53 -5.31
CA TYR A 212 -0.35 -4.54 -6.75
C TYR A 212 0.96 -4.75 -7.51
N GLN A 213 0.88 -5.54 -8.58
CA GLN A 213 2.00 -5.85 -9.47
C GLN A 213 1.68 -5.32 -10.87
N ALA A 214 2.32 -4.21 -11.24
CA ALA A 214 2.09 -3.56 -12.53
C ALA A 214 2.53 -4.46 -13.71
N ARG A 215 1.83 -4.34 -14.84
CA ARG A 215 2.18 -5.09 -16.07
C ARG A 215 3.62 -4.81 -16.49
N GLY A 216 4.31 -5.84 -16.96
CA GLY A 216 5.71 -5.75 -17.39
C GLY A 216 6.75 -5.88 -16.26
N THR A 217 6.32 -5.89 -14.98
CA THR A 217 7.24 -6.11 -13.85
C THR A 217 7.56 -7.60 -13.66
N LEU A 218 8.72 -7.88 -13.05
CA LEU A 218 9.09 -9.26 -12.67
C LEU A 218 8.10 -9.82 -11.64
N GLY A 219 7.66 -9.00 -10.69
CA GLY A 219 6.69 -9.44 -9.68
C GLY A 219 5.37 -9.87 -10.32
N ARG A 220 4.90 -9.13 -11.34
CA ARG A 220 3.70 -9.51 -12.10
C ARG A 220 3.88 -10.84 -12.85
N GLN A 221 5.02 -11.06 -13.50
CA GLN A 221 5.30 -12.33 -14.18
C GLN A 221 5.22 -13.54 -13.22
N ILE A 222 5.79 -13.39 -12.02
CA ILE A 222 5.77 -14.44 -10.99
C ILE A 222 4.33 -14.65 -10.48
N ALA A 223 3.63 -13.56 -10.15
CA ALA A 223 2.25 -13.58 -9.67
C ALA A 223 1.27 -14.23 -10.68
N ASP A 224 1.46 -13.97 -11.98
CA ASP A 224 0.68 -14.56 -13.07
C ASP A 224 1.01 -16.06 -13.32
N GLY A 225 1.93 -16.65 -12.54
CA GLY A 225 2.22 -18.09 -12.57
C GLY A 225 3.26 -18.52 -13.61
N ALA A 226 4.12 -17.61 -14.07
CA ALA A 226 5.21 -17.95 -14.98
C ALA A 226 6.09 -19.07 -14.39
N LYS A 227 6.32 -20.14 -15.16
CA LYS A 227 7.15 -21.28 -14.71
C LYS A 227 8.65 -20.99 -14.76
N ARG A 228 9.06 -19.96 -15.51
CA ARG A 228 10.44 -19.53 -15.68
C ARG A 228 10.49 -18.03 -15.81
N VAL A 229 11.38 -17.39 -15.07
CA VAL A 229 11.57 -15.93 -15.06
C VAL A 229 13.05 -15.57 -15.26
N ARG A 230 13.34 -14.29 -15.54
CA ARG A 230 14.71 -13.81 -15.72
C ARG A 230 15.10 -12.87 -14.58
N ILE A 231 16.16 -13.21 -13.85
CA ILE A 231 16.69 -12.43 -12.72
C ILE A 231 18.18 -12.21 -12.96
N PHE A 232 18.64 -10.95 -12.91
CA PHE A 232 20.03 -10.56 -13.20
C PHE A 232 20.61 -11.12 -14.52
N GLY A 233 19.76 -11.25 -15.54
CA GLY A 233 20.18 -11.74 -16.85
C GLY A 233 20.10 -13.26 -17.01
N GLU A 234 19.97 -14.01 -15.91
CA GLU A 234 19.91 -15.48 -15.88
C GLU A 234 18.46 -15.97 -15.72
N HIS A 235 18.21 -17.22 -16.11
CA HIS A 235 16.90 -17.84 -16.01
C HIS A 235 16.78 -18.74 -14.79
N TYR A 236 15.65 -18.64 -14.09
CA TYR A 236 15.34 -19.43 -12.91
C TYR A 236 13.96 -20.09 -13.07
N GLN A 237 13.80 -21.30 -12.55
CA GLN A 237 12.50 -21.97 -12.45
C GLN A 237 11.72 -21.42 -11.26
N VAL A 238 10.41 -21.21 -11.44
CA VAL A 238 9.55 -20.85 -10.31
C VAL A 238 9.04 -22.14 -9.68
N ARG A 239 9.72 -22.57 -8.62
CA ARG A 239 9.38 -23.76 -7.83
C ARG A 239 8.88 -23.43 -6.44
N ALA A 240 9.33 -22.30 -5.89
CA ALA A 240 8.75 -21.71 -4.70
C ALA A 240 7.25 -21.51 -4.91
N GLU A 241 6.52 -21.66 -3.82
CA GLU A 241 5.11 -21.35 -3.83
C GLU A 241 4.92 -19.85 -4.05
N VAL A 242 3.90 -19.47 -4.82
CA VAL A 242 3.54 -18.07 -5.04
C VAL A 242 2.16 -17.82 -4.44
N THR A 243 2.07 -16.87 -3.52
CA THR A 243 0.81 -16.44 -2.91
C THR A 243 0.65 -14.94 -3.08
N CYS A 244 -0.56 -14.51 -3.41
CA CYS A 244 -0.91 -13.10 -3.49
C CYS A 244 -1.93 -12.81 -2.40
N MET A 245 -1.60 -11.88 -1.51
CA MET A 245 -2.52 -11.36 -0.51
C MET A 245 -3.01 -9.99 -0.99
N HIS A 246 -4.30 -9.92 -1.29
CA HIS A 246 -4.95 -8.69 -1.69
C HIS A 246 -5.35 -7.87 -0.45
N GLY A 247 -5.88 -6.67 -0.68
CA GLY A 247 -6.38 -5.80 0.39
C GLY A 247 -5.33 -4.86 0.97
N PHE A 248 -4.04 -5.18 0.96
CA PHE A 248 -3.05 -4.27 1.52
C PHE A 248 -2.95 -2.92 0.78
N SER A 249 -3.51 -2.72 -0.42
CA SER A 249 -3.34 -1.44 -1.13
C SER A 249 -3.64 -0.21 -0.26
N GLY A 250 -2.77 0.81 -0.35
CA GLY A 250 -2.95 2.08 0.35
C GLY A 250 -4.06 2.95 -0.25
N HIS A 251 -4.56 2.64 -1.44
CA HIS A 251 -5.58 3.43 -2.14
C HIS A 251 -7.00 2.93 -1.86
N ALA A 252 -7.94 3.86 -1.79
CA ALA A 252 -9.37 3.60 -1.79
C ALA A 252 -9.80 2.81 -3.04
N ASP A 253 -10.68 1.83 -2.84
CA ASP A 253 -11.41 1.19 -3.94
C ASP A 253 -12.58 2.03 -4.47
N GLN A 254 -13.28 1.52 -5.50
CA GLN A 254 -14.43 2.21 -6.06
C GLN A 254 -15.50 2.52 -5.01
N ASN A 255 -15.79 1.60 -4.08
CA ASN A 255 -16.81 1.83 -3.05
C ASN A 255 -16.36 2.88 -2.03
N GLU A 256 -15.09 2.85 -1.64
CA GLU A 256 -14.49 3.81 -0.71
C GLU A 256 -14.43 5.22 -1.35
N LEU A 257 -14.05 5.34 -2.63
CA LEU A 257 -14.08 6.60 -3.38
C LEU A 257 -15.52 7.14 -3.55
N LEU A 258 -16.47 6.25 -3.84
CA LEU A 258 -17.89 6.59 -3.95
C LEU A 258 -18.50 6.94 -2.60
N TRP A 259 -18.05 6.33 -1.51
CA TRP A 259 -18.44 6.73 -0.16
C TRP A 259 -17.90 8.12 0.17
N TRP A 260 -16.60 8.36 -0.04
CA TRP A 260 -15.98 9.64 0.28
C TRP A 260 -16.62 10.81 -0.49
N THR A 261 -16.91 10.61 -1.78
CA THR A 261 -17.65 11.60 -2.59
C THR A 261 -19.13 11.76 -2.19
N SER A 262 -19.72 10.81 -1.46
CA SER A 262 -21.11 10.95 -0.98
C SER A 262 -21.26 11.84 0.25
N GLU A 263 -20.14 12.22 0.87
CA GLU A 263 -20.11 13.15 2.01
C GLU A 263 -20.19 14.62 1.57
N PHE A 264 -20.17 14.90 0.26
CA PHE A 264 -20.41 16.23 -0.27
C PHE A 264 -21.90 16.60 -0.17
N ASP A 265 -22.19 17.80 0.34
CA ASP A 265 -23.54 18.35 0.47
C ASP A 265 -24.21 18.53 -0.91
N ASP A 266 -23.43 19.01 -1.89
CA ASP A 266 -23.85 19.24 -3.27
C ASP A 266 -22.80 18.72 -4.28
N ALA A 267 -23.25 18.43 -5.49
CA ALA A 267 -22.35 18.03 -6.57
C ALA A 267 -21.40 19.20 -6.95
N PRO A 268 -20.07 18.97 -7.05
CA PRO A 268 -19.16 19.97 -7.58
C PRO A 268 -19.56 20.42 -8.98
N MET A 269 -19.21 21.66 -9.35
CA MET A 269 -19.41 22.16 -10.72
C MET A 269 -18.71 21.28 -11.75
N GLN A 270 -17.56 20.71 -11.38
CA GLN A 270 -16.77 19.82 -12.22
C GLN A 270 -15.90 18.87 -11.39
N VAL A 271 -15.87 17.60 -11.78
CA VAL A 271 -14.91 16.61 -11.29
C VAL A 271 -13.93 16.23 -12.40
N PHE A 272 -12.65 16.16 -12.06
CA PHE A 272 -11.58 15.66 -12.91
C PHE A 272 -11.00 14.39 -12.32
N LEU A 273 -11.11 13.28 -13.05
CA LEU A 273 -10.52 12.01 -12.65
C LEU A 273 -9.10 11.90 -13.17
N VAL A 274 -8.16 11.63 -12.27
CA VAL A 274 -6.73 11.50 -12.56
C VAL A 274 -6.17 10.24 -11.90
N HIS A 275 -4.89 9.94 -12.14
CA HIS A 275 -4.17 8.86 -11.45
C HIS A 275 -4.89 7.50 -11.47
N GLY A 276 -5.07 6.93 -12.67
CA GLY A 276 -5.69 5.62 -12.87
C GLY A 276 -5.47 5.10 -14.30
N GLU A 277 -5.63 3.79 -14.51
CA GLU A 277 -5.66 3.21 -15.85
C GLU A 277 -6.98 3.57 -16.56
N SER A 278 -7.02 3.48 -17.89
CA SER A 278 -8.19 3.89 -18.69
C SER A 278 -9.49 3.23 -18.25
N ASP A 279 -9.48 1.94 -17.93
CA ASP A 279 -10.68 1.22 -17.50
C ASP A 279 -11.18 1.73 -16.13
N ALA A 280 -10.26 2.00 -15.19
CA ALA A 280 -10.56 2.52 -13.86
C ALA A 280 -11.16 3.95 -13.92
N LEU A 281 -10.55 4.82 -14.73
CA LEU A 281 -11.04 6.18 -14.96
C LEU A 281 -12.46 6.16 -15.57
N ASN A 282 -12.68 5.36 -16.61
CA ASN A 282 -13.98 5.28 -17.27
C ASN A 282 -15.06 4.68 -16.37
N ALA A 283 -14.74 3.63 -15.61
CA ALA A 283 -15.67 2.99 -14.69
C ALA A 283 -16.13 3.96 -13.59
N LEU A 284 -15.18 4.67 -12.94
CA LEU A 284 -15.52 5.64 -11.89
C LEU A 284 -16.26 6.86 -12.45
N CYS A 285 -15.88 7.34 -13.65
CA CYS A 285 -16.58 8.43 -14.33
C CYS A 285 -18.06 8.09 -14.55
N ALA A 286 -18.35 6.88 -15.05
CA ALA A 286 -19.72 6.42 -15.23
C ALA A 286 -20.51 6.41 -13.91
N LYS A 287 -19.88 5.97 -12.80
CA LYS A 287 -20.52 5.96 -11.48
C LYS A 287 -20.82 7.36 -10.92
N LEU A 288 -19.94 8.33 -11.15
CA LEU A 288 -20.21 9.72 -10.77
C LEU A 288 -21.30 10.34 -11.66
N GLN A 289 -21.33 10.01 -12.96
CA GLN A 289 -22.39 10.47 -13.87
C GLN A 289 -23.76 9.86 -13.53
N GLU A 290 -23.83 8.61 -13.04
CA GLU A 290 -25.05 8.01 -12.48
C GLU A 290 -25.62 8.86 -11.32
N ARG A 291 -24.74 9.55 -10.56
CA ARG A 291 -25.10 10.52 -9.51
C ARG A 291 -25.38 11.93 -10.02
N ARG A 292 -25.42 12.11 -11.35
CA ARG A 292 -25.59 13.40 -12.05
C ARG A 292 -24.44 14.39 -11.83
N TRP A 293 -23.27 13.94 -11.43
CA TRP A 293 -22.08 14.78 -11.32
C TRP A 293 -21.46 15.00 -12.69
N ARG A 294 -20.97 16.22 -12.94
CA ARG A 294 -20.18 16.51 -14.15
C ARG A 294 -18.78 15.95 -13.94
N CYS A 295 -18.36 15.04 -14.81
CA CYS A 295 -17.11 14.32 -14.67
C CYS A 295 -16.37 14.28 -16.01
N SER A 296 -15.08 14.60 -15.97
CA SER A 296 -14.18 14.64 -17.13
C SER A 296 -12.88 13.89 -16.81
N ILE A 297 -12.29 13.26 -17.83
CA ILE A 297 -11.01 12.57 -17.73
C ILE A 297 -10.01 13.36 -18.59
N PRO A 298 -9.21 14.27 -17.99
CA PRO A 298 -8.25 15.06 -18.74
C PRO A 298 -7.10 14.20 -19.27
N SER A 299 -6.61 14.56 -20.45
CA SER A 299 -5.37 14.04 -21.01
C SER A 299 -4.15 14.86 -20.52
N LEU A 300 -2.96 14.27 -20.62
CA LEU A 300 -1.72 14.98 -20.31
C LEU A 300 -1.62 16.25 -21.18
N ALA A 301 -1.30 17.38 -20.54
CA ALA A 301 -1.22 18.72 -21.13
C ALA A 301 -2.55 19.38 -21.51
N ASP A 302 -3.70 18.80 -21.16
CA ASP A 302 -4.98 19.51 -21.25
C ASP A 302 -5.00 20.72 -20.30
N ILE A 303 -5.61 21.81 -20.77
CA ILE A 303 -5.83 23.03 -19.99
C ILE A 303 -7.32 23.30 -19.92
N TRP A 304 -7.84 23.43 -18.70
CA TRP A 304 -9.24 23.75 -18.44
C TRP A 304 -9.37 25.18 -17.94
N GLN A 305 -10.27 25.94 -18.57
CA GLN A 305 -10.62 27.29 -18.16
C GLN A 305 -12.03 27.27 -17.56
N MET A 306 -12.14 27.77 -16.34
CA MET A 306 -13.43 27.92 -15.66
C MET A 306 -13.75 29.39 -15.50
N HIS A 307 -14.99 29.75 -15.83
CA HIS A 307 -15.50 31.10 -15.70
C HIS A 307 -16.38 31.18 -14.46
N TYR A 308 -16.01 32.06 -13.54
CA TYR A 308 -16.83 32.42 -12.38
C TYR A 308 -17.40 33.81 -12.62
N GLU A 309 -18.72 33.89 -12.65
CA GLU A 309 -19.46 35.15 -12.66
C GLU A 309 -19.99 35.40 -11.25
N VAL A 310 -19.96 36.66 -10.80
CA VAL A 310 -20.47 37.10 -9.49
C VAL A 310 -21.96 37.39 -9.60
#